data_AF-A0A7V9DFG0-F1
#
_entry.id   AF-A0A7V9DFG0-F1
#
_cell.length_a   1.000
_cell.length_b   1.000
_cell.length_c   1.000
_cell.angle_alpha   90.00
_cell.angle_beta   90.00
_cell.angle_gamma   90.00
#
_symmetry.space_group_name_H-M   'P 1'
#
loop_
_entity.id
_entity.type
_entity.pdbx_description
1 polymer ?
#
loop_
_entity_poly.entity_id
_entity_poly.type
_entity_poly.pdbx_seq_one_letter_code
_entity_poly.pdbx_strand_id
1 'polypeptide(L)'
;MHVGRRSRRRRFYLFAVGGDPAAQATWTDGVVYALPRDGFRREWVSPEPVRLQLRVNVRPADFPLLDAVVGLSSPEEFRHVGHQLRAAKRRRAATP
;
A
#
# COMPACT_ATOMS: atom_id res chain seq x y z
N MET A 1 28.48 7.16 -13.49
CA MET A 1 27.41 6.19 -13.18
C MET A 1 27.82 5.43 -11.91
N HIS A 2 27.46 5.92 -10.72
CA HIS A 2 27.82 5.27 -9.45
C HIS A 2 26.58 4.53 -8.93
N VAL A 3 26.51 3.22 -9.20
CA VAL A 3 25.55 2.33 -8.52
C VAL A 3 26.09 2.09 -7.11
N GLY A 4 25.87 3.07 -6.24
CA GLY A 4 26.17 2.96 -4.82
C GLY A 4 25.48 1.72 -4.24
N ARG A 5 26.26 0.89 -3.57
CA ARG A 5 25.86 -0.32 -2.83
C ARG A 5 24.52 -0.06 -2.11
N ARG A 6 23.39 -0.54 -2.67
CA ARG A 6 22.08 -0.43 -2.02
C ARG A 6 22.16 -1.22 -0.73
N SER A 7 22.05 -0.55 0.42
CA SER A 7 21.62 -1.22 1.64
C SER A 7 20.39 -2.06 1.27
N ARG A 8 20.47 -3.37 1.46
CA ARG A 8 19.43 -4.34 1.06
C ARG A 8 18.23 -4.25 2.02
N ARG A 9 17.78 -3.03 2.34
CA ARG A 9 16.58 -2.75 3.14
C ARG A 9 15.38 -3.28 2.36
N ARG A 10 15.08 -4.56 2.56
CA ARG A 10 13.86 -5.20 2.07
C ARG A 10 12.68 -4.51 2.73
N ARG A 11 11.86 -3.82 1.94
CA ARG A 11 10.63 -3.18 2.40
C ARG A 11 9.54 -4.23 2.33
N PHE A 12 8.85 -4.44 3.44
CA PHE A 12 7.67 -5.30 3.50
C PHE A 12 6.45 -4.40 3.29
N TYR A 13 5.65 -4.73 2.27
CA TYR A 13 4.37 -4.09 2.01
C TYR A 13 3.28 -5.11 2.35
N LEU A 14 2.24 -4.66 3.05
CA LEU A 14 1.03 -5.42 3.31
C LEU A 14 -0.12 -4.66 2.63
N PHE A 15 -0.87 -5.37 1.81
CA PHE A 15 -2.10 -4.86 1.21
C PHE A 15 -3.24 -5.70 1.76
N ALA A 16 -4.28 -5.04 2.25
CA ALA A 16 -5.42 -5.72 2.83
C ALA A 16 -6.71 -4.99 2.53
N VAL A 17 -7.80 -5.76 2.43
CA VAL A 17 -9.15 -5.27 2.19
C VAL A 17 -10.07 -5.77 3.31
N GLY A 18 -11.06 -4.96 3.68
CA GLY A 18 -12.14 -5.40 4.56
C GLY A 18 -13.13 -6.23 3.75
N GLY A 19 -13.01 -7.56 3.80
CA GLY A 19 -13.78 -8.48 2.96
C GLY A 19 -12.91 -9.55 2.29
N ASP A 20 -13.50 -10.28 1.35
CA ASP A 20 -12.84 -11.37 0.62
C ASP A 20 -12.15 -10.84 -0.66
N PRO A 21 -10.81 -10.86 -0.76
CA PRO A 21 -10.08 -10.43 -1.96
C PRO A 21 -10.34 -11.33 -3.17
N ALA A 22 -10.85 -12.55 -2.99
CA ALA A 22 -11.21 -13.44 -4.10
C ALA A 22 -12.61 -13.13 -4.67
N ALA A 23 -13.45 -12.41 -3.93
CA ALA A 23 -14.79 -12.06 -4.41
C ALA A 23 -14.68 -11.04 -5.55
N GLN A 24 -15.35 -11.32 -6.68
CA GLN A 24 -15.33 -10.45 -7.85
C GLN A 24 -15.82 -9.03 -7.55
N ALA A 25 -16.78 -8.88 -6.63
CA ALA A 25 -17.34 -7.60 -6.22
C ALA A 25 -16.38 -6.73 -5.39
N THR A 26 -15.28 -7.30 -4.87
CA THR A 26 -14.27 -6.57 -4.08
C THR A 26 -13.47 -5.60 -4.94
N TRP A 27 -13.31 -5.91 -6.22
CA TRP A 27 -12.45 -5.14 -7.12
C TRP A 27 -13.27 -4.49 -8.23
N THR A 28 -13.17 -3.17 -8.33
CA THR A 28 -13.88 -2.39 -9.34
C THR A 28 -12.91 -1.55 -10.16
N ASP A 29 -13.35 -1.15 -11.35
CA ASP A 29 -12.70 -0.07 -12.09
C ASP A 29 -12.69 1.21 -11.25
N GLY A 30 -11.65 2.01 -11.41
CA GLY A 30 -11.39 3.17 -10.58
C GLY A 30 -10.55 4.22 -11.27
N VAL A 31 -10.09 5.20 -10.48
CA VAL A 31 -9.29 6.32 -10.96
C VAL A 31 -8.17 6.63 -9.99
N VAL A 32 -6.94 6.74 -10.50
CA VAL A 32 -5.79 7.26 -9.75
C VAL A 32 -5.58 8.72 -10.13
N TYR A 33 -5.43 9.55 -9.09
CA TYR A 33 -5.14 10.97 -9.23
C TYR A 33 -3.70 11.25 -8.83
N ALA A 34 -2.97 12.02 -9.65
CA ALA A 34 -1.71 12.62 -9.23
C ALA A 34 -1.96 14.04 -8.73
N LEU A 35 -1.51 14.30 -7.51
CA LEU A 35 -1.63 15.58 -6.83
C LEU A 35 -0.24 16.17 -6.61
N PRO A 36 -0.09 17.50 -6.65
CA PRO A 36 1.15 18.14 -6.22
C PRO A 36 1.41 17.79 -4.76
N ARG A 37 2.68 17.59 -4.39
CA ARG A 37 3.04 17.29 -2.99
C ARG A 37 2.86 18.50 -2.08
N ASP A 38 3.15 19.68 -2.61
CA ASP A 38 3.12 20.93 -1.87
C ASP A 38 1.69 21.34 -1.51
N GLY A 39 1.53 22.05 -0.39
CA GLY A 39 0.22 22.49 0.12
C GLY A 39 -0.49 21.46 1.02
N PHE A 40 -0.13 20.19 0.93
CA PHE A 40 -0.64 19.16 1.83
C PHE A 40 0.04 19.20 3.20
N ARG A 41 -0.78 19.17 4.25
CA ARG A 41 -0.38 18.98 5.65
C ARG A 41 -0.86 17.60 6.11
N ARG A 42 -0.63 17.31 7.40
CA ARG A 42 -0.96 16.05 8.11
C ARG A 42 -2.10 15.27 7.44
N GLU A 43 -1.88 13.96 7.24
CA GLU A 43 -2.88 13.04 6.68
C GLU A 43 -3.46 13.45 5.32
N TRP A 44 -2.66 14.10 4.47
CA TRP A 44 -3.08 14.53 3.12
C TRP A 44 -4.23 15.55 3.13
N VAL A 45 -4.26 16.43 4.13
CA VAL A 45 -5.21 17.55 4.20
C VAL A 45 -4.60 18.79 3.55
N SER A 46 -5.26 19.37 2.56
CA SER A 46 -4.90 20.67 1.98
C SER A 46 -5.93 21.74 2.39
N PRO A 47 -5.50 22.89 2.94
CA PRO A 47 -6.42 24.00 3.24
C PRO A 47 -6.88 24.73 1.98
N GLU A 48 -6.08 24.66 0.92
CA GLU A 48 -6.38 25.28 -0.37
C GLU A 48 -6.91 24.24 -1.35
N PRO A 49 -7.81 24.62 -2.28
CA PRO A 49 -8.23 23.76 -3.38
C PRO A 49 -7.05 23.25 -4.21
N VAL A 50 -7.00 21.94 -4.43
CA VAL A 50 -5.86 21.30 -5.12
C VAL A 50 -6.19 21.08 -6.59
N ARG A 51 -5.31 21.54 -7.47
CA ARG A 51 -5.41 21.24 -8.90
C ARG A 51 -4.78 19.88 -9.21
N LEU A 52 -5.56 19.00 -9.83
CA LEU A 52 -5.08 17.70 -10.30
C LEU A 52 -4.00 17.87 -11.37
N GLN A 53 -2.93 17.08 -11.30
CA GLN A 53 -1.89 17.03 -12.34
C GLN A 53 -2.18 15.94 -13.36
N LEU A 54 -2.75 14.82 -12.92
CA LEU A 54 -3.09 13.69 -13.78
C LEU A 54 -4.32 12.95 -13.24
N ARG A 55 -5.11 12.41 -14.17
CA ARG A 55 -6.22 11.50 -13.90
C ARG A 55 -6.06 10.27 -14.79
N VAL A 56 -5.89 9.10 -14.18
CA VAL A 56 -5.70 7.83 -14.89
C VAL A 56 -6.84 6.89 -14.52
N ASN A 57 -7.62 6.44 -15.50
CA ASN A 57 -8.58 5.36 -15.27
C ASN A 57 -7.80 4.04 -15.12
N VAL A 58 -8.16 3.24 -14.14
CA VAL A 58 -7.50 1.96 -13.83
C VAL A 58 -8.52 0.85 -13.66
N ARG A 59 -8.11 -0.36 -13.96
CA ARG A 59 -8.84 -1.61 -13.73
C ARG A 59 -8.14 -2.41 -12.63
N PRO A 60 -8.83 -3.37 -11.99
CA PRO A 60 -8.19 -4.28 -11.04
C PRO A 60 -6.93 -4.96 -11.59
N ALA A 61 -6.95 -5.33 -12.88
CA ALA A 61 -5.82 -5.96 -13.56
C ALA A 61 -4.57 -5.06 -13.67
N ASP A 62 -4.71 -3.75 -13.49
CA ASP A 62 -3.57 -2.81 -13.51
C ASP A 62 -2.82 -2.79 -12.17
N PHE A 63 -3.35 -3.45 -11.12
CA PHE A 63 -2.69 -3.57 -9.82
C PHE A 63 -1.81 -4.84 -9.79
N PRO A 64 -0.47 -4.72 -9.85
CA PRO A 64 0.43 -5.87 -10.02
C PRO A 64 0.55 -6.78 -8.80
N LEU A 65 -0.08 -6.41 -7.68
CA LEU A 65 -0.03 -7.12 -6.41
C LEU A 65 -1.42 -7.58 -5.96
N LEU A 66 -2.37 -7.68 -6.89
CA LEU A 66 -3.74 -8.09 -6.64
C LEU A 66 -3.80 -9.43 -5.89
N ASP A 67 -3.03 -10.41 -6.35
CA ASP A 67 -2.96 -11.75 -5.75
C ASP A 67 -2.22 -11.79 -4.40
N ALA A 68 -1.59 -10.68 -3.99
CA ALA A 68 -0.89 -10.55 -2.71
C ALA A 68 -1.72 -9.80 -1.65
N VAL A 69 -2.97 -9.46 -1.96
CA VAL A 69 -3.89 -8.78 -1.04
C VAL A 69 -4.54 -9.80 -0.12
N VAL A 70 -4.52 -9.53 1.19
CA VAL A 70 -5.19 -10.38 2.17
C VAL A 70 -6.55 -9.81 2.58
N GLY A 71 -7.53 -10.69 2.72
CA GLY A 71 -8.82 -10.35 3.31
C GLY A 71 -8.71 -10.24 4.81
N LEU A 72 -9.42 -9.28 5.38
CA LEU A 72 -9.55 -9.13 6.82
C LEU A 72 -11.02 -9.08 7.18
N SER A 73 -11.43 -10.04 7.99
CA SER A 73 -12.80 -10.17 8.49
C SER A 73 -13.01 -9.31 9.74
N SER A 74 -11.93 -8.86 10.39
CA SER A 74 -12.01 -7.93 11.53
C SER A 74 -10.81 -6.97 11.66
N PRO A 75 -10.99 -5.83 12.36
CA PRO A 75 -9.87 -4.95 12.72
C PRO A 75 -8.80 -5.62 13.60
N GLU A 76 -9.16 -6.65 14.36
CA GLU A 76 -8.23 -7.38 15.24
C GLU A 76 -7.27 -8.25 14.43
N GLU A 77 -7.74 -8.86 13.35
CA GLU A 77 -6.91 -9.60 12.40
C GLU A 77 -5.85 -8.70 11.74
N PHE A 78 -6.22 -7.47 11.36
CA PHE A 78 -5.23 -6.50 10.83
C PHE A 78 -4.09 -6.28 11.82
N ARG A 79 -4.43 -6.07 13.11
CA ARG A 79 -3.43 -5.85 14.16
C ARG A 79 -2.55 -7.08 14.33
N HIS A 80 -3.14 -8.27 14.36
CA HIS A 80 -2.41 -9.53 14.51
C HIS A 80 -1.41 -9.75 13.38
N VAL A 81 -1.83 -9.62 12.12
CA VAL A 81 -0.97 -9.73 10.93
C VAL A 81 0.15 -8.68 10.96
N GLY A 82 -0.18 -7.44 11.35
CA GLY A 82 0.81 -6.38 11.54
C GLY A 82 1.87 -6.71 12.60
N HIS A 83 1.48 -7.32 13.73
CA HIS A 83 2.41 -7.78 14.76
C HIS A 83 3.33 -8.90 14.26
N GLN A 84 2.78 -9.87 13.53
CA GLN A 84 3.55 -10.97 12.93
C GLN A 84 4.58 -10.46 11.91
N LEU A 85 4.20 -9.53 11.03
CA LEU A 85 5.11 -8.91 10.06
C LEU A 85 6.25 -8.16 10.75
N ARG A 86 5.96 -7.39 11.81
CA ARG A 86 6.99 -6.72 12.61
C ARG A 86 7.92 -7.72 13.29
N ALA A 87 7.38 -8.81 13.84
CA ALA A 87 8.17 -9.87 14.45
C ALA A 87 9.05 -10.61 13.43
N ALA A 88 8.53 -10.89 12.23
CA ALA A 88 9.29 -11.48 11.12
C ALA A 88 10.42 -10.56 10.66
N LYS A 89 10.14 -9.24 10.53
CA LYS A 89 11.16 -8.23 10.23
C LYS A 89 12.28 -8.20 11.29
N ARG A 90 11.93 -8.32 12.57
CA ARG A 90 12.92 -8.38 13.68
C ARG A 90 13.74 -9.66 13.65
N ARG A 91 13.11 -10.84 13.54
CA ARG A 91 13.81 -12.14 13.49
C ARG A 91 14.82 -12.21 12.35
N ARG A 92 14.45 -11.69 11.18
CA ARG A 92 15.32 -11.73 9.99
C ARG A 92 16.41 -10.67 9.99
N ALA A 93 16.27 -9.60 10.78
CA ALA A 93 17.36 -8.67 11.05
C ALA A 93 18.39 -9.25 12.04
N ALA A 94 18.00 -10.26 12.82
CA ALA A 94 18.85 -10.96 13.79
C ALA A 94 19.53 -12.23 13.22
N THR A 95 19.24 -12.60 11.97
CA THR A 95 19.91 -13.72 11.26
C THR A 95 20.88 -13.12 10.22
N PRO A 96 22.20 -13.39 10.30
CA PRO A 96 23.23 -12.78 9.45
C PRO A 96 23.13 -13.20 7.97
#